data_AF-U5E8J3-F1
#
_entry.id   AF-U5E8J3-F1
#
_cell.length_a   1.000
_cell.length_b   1.000
_cell.length_c   1.000
_cell.angle_alpha   90.00
_cell.angle_beta   90.00
_cell.angle_gamma   90.00
#
_symmetry.space_group_name_H-M   'P 1'
#
loop_
_entity.id
_entity.type
_entity.pdbx_description
1 polymer ?
#
loop_
_entity_poly.entity_id
_entity_poly.type
_entity_poly.pdbx_seq_one_letter_code
_entity_poly.pdbx_strand_id
1 'polypeptide(L)'
;MTNPPGYPPQPPFNAPRPFPAPGFRPPPKNNNALILWIAGSCGGVCLLGVFAIGADSPESSNHSRATTTSRVVQGAGIPSNPTSPTTVAPKPAKNQSAPAGTAVRDGKFEFLVTGIEQGATALGSGFWSERATGEFLVVRVQVTNVGNEARTFYGTNQYLYDEQNRKFDSSFGANAALSDDFGSIELNPGLGVSTAIVFDVPPGTVPAVLQFHDSIFSGGVKVRVG
;
A
#
# COMPACT_ATOMS: atom_id res chain seq x y z
N MET A 1 -46.04 28.94 -59.86
CA MET A 1 -44.95 28.05 -59.44
C MET A 1 -43.78 28.93 -59.05
N THR A 2 -43.60 29.19 -57.76
CA THR A 2 -42.58 30.10 -57.22
C THR A 2 -41.34 29.30 -56.82
N ASN A 3 -40.17 29.67 -57.35
CA ASN A 3 -38.89 29.07 -56.99
C ASN A 3 -38.54 29.36 -55.50
N PRO A 4 -37.95 28.40 -54.77
CA PRO A 4 -37.49 28.66 -53.41
C PRO A 4 -36.23 29.56 -53.40
N PRO A 5 -36.02 30.36 -52.34
CA PRO A 5 -34.88 31.26 -52.23
C PRO A 5 -33.57 30.49 -52.11
N GLY A 6 -32.56 30.92 -52.89
CA GLY A 6 -31.23 30.34 -52.88
C GLY A 6 -30.48 30.64 -51.58
N TYR A 7 -29.76 29.64 -51.08
CA TYR A 7 -28.89 29.78 -49.92
C TYR A 7 -27.65 30.65 -50.25
N PRO A 8 -27.17 31.46 -49.30
CA PRO A 8 -25.93 32.22 -49.48
C PRO A 8 -24.71 31.29 -49.53
N PRO A 9 -23.62 31.70 -50.20
CA PRO A 9 -22.39 30.91 -50.31
C PRO A 9 -21.73 30.71 -48.94
N GLN A 10 -21.29 29.48 -48.67
CA GLN A 10 -20.55 29.12 -47.47
C GLN A 10 -19.13 29.74 -47.52
N PRO A 11 -18.60 30.25 -46.39
CA PRO A 11 -17.22 30.72 -46.32
C PRO A 11 -16.21 29.57 -46.50
N PRO A 12 -14.99 29.85 -46.98
CA PRO A 12 -13.99 28.82 -47.24
C PRO A 12 -13.56 28.11 -45.94
N PHE A 13 -13.48 26.79 -46.00
CA PHE A 13 -12.94 25.94 -44.94
C PHE A 13 -11.47 26.29 -44.69
N ASN A 14 -11.15 26.86 -43.53
CA ASN A 14 -9.77 27.00 -43.07
C ASN A 14 -9.26 25.63 -42.64
N ALA A 15 -8.20 25.14 -43.31
CA ALA A 15 -7.50 23.93 -42.89
C ALA A 15 -6.89 24.12 -41.47
N PRO A 16 -6.94 23.10 -40.59
CA PRO A 16 -6.29 23.16 -39.29
C PRO A 16 -4.78 23.40 -39.45
N ARG A 17 -4.22 24.33 -38.66
CA ARG A 17 -2.77 24.52 -38.61
C ARG A 17 -2.13 23.29 -37.93
N PRO A 18 -0.98 22.79 -38.41
CA PRO A 18 -0.27 21.72 -37.74
C PRO A 18 0.22 22.18 -36.36
N PHE A 19 -0.05 21.38 -35.32
CA PHE A 19 0.47 21.61 -33.98
C PHE A 19 2.00 21.39 -33.98
N PRO A 20 2.78 22.22 -33.27
CA PRO A 20 4.21 21.98 -33.11
C PRO A 20 4.44 20.69 -32.32
N ALA A 21 5.34 19.85 -32.82
CA ALA A 21 5.70 18.59 -32.16
C ALA A 21 6.27 18.86 -30.75
N PRO A 22 5.89 18.07 -29.73
CA PRO A 22 6.48 18.18 -28.40
C PRO A 22 7.99 17.98 -28.47
N GLY A 23 8.75 18.97 -27.99
CA GLY A 23 10.21 18.90 -27.96
C GLY A 23 10.67 17.76 -27.06
N PHE A 24 11.47 16.84 -27.60
CA PHE A 24 12.11 15.78 -26.85
C PHE A 24 13.16 16.38 -25.91
N ARG A 25 12.90 16.40 -24.61
CA ARG A 25 13.93 16.72 -23.61
C ARG A 25 14.68 15.42 -23.29
N PRO A 26 15.98 15.31 -23.58
CA PRO A 26 16.74 14.13 -23.19
C PRO A 26 16.75 14.00 -21.65
N PRO A 27 16.68 12.77 -21.10
CA PRO A 27 16.68 12.56 -19.67
C PRO A 27 17.98 13.10 -19.04
N PRO A 28 17.92 13.67 -17.82
CA PRO A 28 19.11 14.16 -17.14
C PRO A 28 20.07 12.99 -16.87
N LYS A 29 21.30 13.14 -17.35
CA LYS A 29 22.39 12.19 -17.15
C LYS A 29 22.77 12.14 -15.66
N ASN A 30 22.41 11.07 -14.96
CA ASN A 30 22.87 10.80 -13.60
C ASN A 30 24.20 10.05 -13.64
N ASN A 31 25.21 10.59 -12.97
CA ASN A 31 26.55 10.01 -12.92
C ASN A 31 26.70 9.16 -11.66
N ASN A 32 26.05 8.00 -11.61
CA ASN A 32 26.17 7.07 -10.50
C ASN A 32 26.74 5.74 -11.01
N ALA A 33 27.99 5.80 -11.45
CA ALA A 33 28.81 4.60 -11.54
C ALA A 33 29.24 4.18 -10.13
N LEU A 34 29.30 2.86 -9.92
CA LEU A 34 30.01 2.17 -8.84
C LEU A 34 29.17 1.75 -7.62
N ILE A 35 28.47 0.62 -7.75
CA ILE A 35 28.52 -0.40 -6.70
C ILE A 35 28.82 -1.74 -7.39
N LEU A 36 30.09 -2.10 -7.32
CA LEU A 36 30.64 -3.39 -7.69
C LEU A 36 30.17 -4.46 -6.69
N TRP A 37 29.92 -5.63 -7.24
CA TRP A 37 29.64 -6.89 -6.56
C TRP A 37 30.58 -7.20 -5.39
N ILE A 38 30.02 -7.63 -4.25
CA ILE A 38 30.71 -8.51 -3.31
C ILE A 38 29.81 -9.71 -3.06
N ALA A 39 29.96 -10.72 -3.92
CA ALA A 39 29.70 -12.10 -3.58
C ALA A 39 31.00 -12.66 -2.98
N GLY A 40 30.92 -13.26 -1.79
CA GLY A 40 31.97 -14.13 -1.25
C GLY A 40 32.59 -13.67 0.06
N SER A 41 32.62 -14.61 1.02
CA SER A 41 33.45 -14.64 2.23
C SER A 41 32.96 -13.91 3.48
N CYS A 42 32.11 -14.58 4.27
CA CYS A 42 32.40 -14.75 5.70
C CYS A 42 31.62 -15.96 6.26
N GLY A 43 32.00 -17.15 5.80
CA GLY A 43 31.76 -18.37 6.56
C GLY A 43 33.03 -18.66 7.36
N GLY A 44 32.92 -18.67 8.69
CA GLY A 44 33.93 -19.28 9.56
C GLY A 44 34.37 -18.45 10.77
N VAL A 45 34.01 -18.98 11.94
CA VAL A 45 34.74 -18.91 13.24
C VAL A 45 34.64 -17.53 13.93
N CYS A 46 34.09 -17.38 15.14
CA CYS A 46 34.59 -17.95 16.39
C CYS A 46 33.46 -18.32 17.38
N LEU A 47 33.44 -19.59 17.78
CA LEU A 47 33.05 -20.00 19.13
C LEU A 47 34.19 -19.66 20.10
N LEU A 48 33.86 -19.63 21.41
CA LEU A 48 34.69 -19.32 22.61
C LEU A 48 34.63 -17.84 23.02
N GLY A 49 34.30 -17.44 24.26
CA GLY A 49 34.21 -18.19 25.52
C GLY A 49 33.44 -17.46 26.63
N VAL A 50 33.37 -18.18 27.75
CA VAL A 50 32.59 -17.99 28.99
C VAL A 50 33.26 -17.00 29.97
N PHE A 51 32.57 -16.69 31.08
CA PHE A 51 32.96 -16.03 32.36
C PHE A 51 32.58 -14.53 32.48
N ALA A 52 32.14 -13.94 33.59
CA ALA A 52 31.53 -14.36 34.88
C ALA A 52 31.08 -13.09 35.65
N ILE A 53 30.09 -13.28 36.53
CA ILE A 53 29.62 -12.56 37.74
C ILE A 53 30.42 -11.34 38.30
N GLY A 54 29.70 -10.30 38.74
CA GLY A 54 30.09 -9.28 39.75
C GLY A 54 29.58 -7.86 39.41
N ALA A 55 28.52 -7.31 40.03
CA ALA A 55 28.44 -6.62 41.34
C ALA A 55 28.92 -5.13 41.35
N ASP A 56 28.02 -4.28 41.86
CA ASP A 56 28.13 -2.90 42.40
C ASP A 56 28.17 -1.62 41.51
N SER A 57 27.04 -0.90 41.57
CA SER A 57 26.82 0.53 41.90
C SER A 57 27.32 1.73 41.05
N PRO A 58 26.64 2.89 41.16
CA PRO A 58 26.43 3.86 40.08
C PRO A 58 27.07 5.25 40.29
N GLU A 59 27.20 6.04 39.21
CA GLU A 59 27.49 7.48 39.25
C GLU A 59 26.78 8.15 38.05
N SER A 60 25.62 8.78 38.23
CA SER A 60 25.37 10.18 38.62
C SER A 60 25.95 11.25 37.67
N SER A 61 25.07 11.93 36.92
CA SER A 61 25.15 13.38 36.79
C SER A 61 23.78 13.97 36.46
N ASN A 62 23.21 14.61 37.46
CA ASN A 62 21.96 15.36 37.46
C ASN A 62 22.22 16.76 36.88
N HIS A 63 21.31 17.31 36.06
CA HIS A 63 21.28 18.75 35.80
C HIS A 63 19.93 19.32 36.21
N SER A 64 19.98 20.08 37.30
CA SER A 64 18.89 20.79 37.96
C SER A 64 18.32 21.90 37.10
N ARG A 65 16.99 22.09 37.13
CA ARG A 65 16.37 23.43 37.21
C ARG A 65 15.12 23.34 38.07
N ALA A 66 15.15 24.11 39.16
CA ALA A 66 14.16 24.21 40.22
C ALA A 66 13.04 25.19 39.87
N THR A 67 11.85 25.01 40.48
CA THR A 67 11.00 26.07 41.08
C THR A 67 9.93 25.43 42.01
N THR A 68 10.24 25.26 43.30
CA THR A 68 9.57 25.81 44.53
C THR A 68 8.08 26.23 44.37
N THR A 69 7.05 25.91 45.20
CA THR A 69 6.92 25.33 46.56
C THR A 69 5.43 25.05 46.92
N SER A 70 5.23 24.28 48.01
CA SER A 70 4.02 24.09 48.87
C SER A 70 3.07 22.96 48.46
N ARG A 71 2.64 22.01 49.32
CA ARG A 71 2.65 21.88 50.79
C ARG A 71 2.38 20.41 51.16
N VAL A 72 3.04 19.93 52.22
CA VAL A 72 2.87 18.61 52.86
C VAL A 72 1.54 18.51 53.60
N VAL A 73 0.81 17.40 53.43
CA VAL A 73 0.10 16.69 54.53
C VAL A 73 0.10 15.19 54.23
N GLN A 74 0.66 14.43 55.17
CA GLN A 74 0.64 12.98 55.28
C GLN A 74 -0.63 12.57 56.05
N GLY A 75 -1.38 11.59 55.55
CA GLY A 75 -2.56 11.05 56.23
C GLY A 75 -2.84 9.62 55.78
N ALA A 76 -2.63 8.67 56.69
CA ALA A 76 -2.92 7.26 56.53
C ALA A 76 -4.43 6.98 56.51
N GLY A 77 -4.87 6.05 55.66
CA GLY A 77 -6.24 5.51 55.67
C GLY A 77 -6.61 4.75 54.38
N ILE A 78 -6.61 3.42 54.46
CA ILE A 78 -7.32 2.46 53.59
C ILE A 78 -8.36 1.79 54.53
N PRO A 79 -9.57 1.31 54.13
CA PRO A 79 -10.03 0.87 52.80
C PRO A 79 -11.41 1.38 52.36
N SER A 80 -11.75 1.20 51.08
CA SER A 80 -12.96 0.47 50.62
C SER A 80 -13.09 0.46 49.08
N ASN A 81 -13.40 -0.74 48.57
CA ASN A 81 -13.59 -1.19 47.17
C ASN A 81 -14.73 -0.40 46.44
N PRO A 82 -14.89 -0.44 45.09
CA PRO A 82 -15.10 -1.67 44.33
C PRO A 82 -14.28 -1.82 43.03
N THR A 83 -13.99 -3.09 42.76
CA THR A 83 -13.53 -3.68 41.50
C THR A 83 -14.26 -3.13 40.26
N SER A 84 -13.56 -2.32 39.48
CA SER A 84 -13.88 -2.15 38.06
C SER A 84 -13.35 -3.37 37.29
N PRO A 85 -14.17 -4.06 36.48
CA PRO A 85 -13.64 -5.05 35.56
C PRO A 85 -12.80 -4.29 34.54
N THR A 86 -11.49 -4.41 34.63
CA THR A 86 -10.60 -4.06 33.52
C THR A 86 -10.94 -5.02 32.39
N THR A 87 -11.81 -4.57 31.49
CA THR A 87 -11.95 -5.14 30.15
C THR A 87 -10.57 -5.21 29.56
N VAL A 88 -10.04 -6.43 29.48
CA VAL A 88 -8.79 -6.73 28.79
C VAL A 88 -9.02 -6.32 27.34
N ALA A 89 -8.46 -5.19 26.94
CA ALA A 89 -8.37 -4.81 25.53
C ALA A 89 -7.71 -6.00 24.80
N PRO A 90 -8.34 -6.57 23.76
CA PRO A 90 -7.76 -7.69 23.05
C PRO A 90 -6.40 -7.29 22.48
N LYS A 91 -5.36 -8.00 22.93
CA LYS A 91 -4.05 -8.05 22.29
C LYS A 91 -4.25 -8.34 20.79
N PRO A 92 -3.66 -7.57 19.86
CA PRO A 92 -3.83 -7.82 18.44
C PRO A 92 -3.36 -9.24 18.11
N ALA A 93 -4.29 -10.07 17.65
CA ALA A 93 -3.99 -11.43 17.21
C ALA A 93 -3.11 -11.34 15.96
N LYS A 94 -1.80 -11.57 16.14
CA LYS A 94 -0.91 -11.85 15.03
C LYS A 94 -1.43 -13.10 14.31
N ASN A 95 -1.60 -12.98 12.99
CA ASN A 95 -1.85 -14.06 12.01
C ASN A 95 -3.29 -14.58 11.84
N GLN A 96 -4.30 -13.82 12.24
CA GLN A 96 -5.67 -14.09 11.78
C GLN A 96 -6.02 -13.15 10.63
N SER A 97 -6.29 -13.73 9.47
CA SER A 97 -6.80 -13.04 8.29
C SER A 97 -8.25 -12.62 8.55
N ALA A 98 -8.57 -11.34 8.35
CA ALA A 98 -9.95 -10.84 8.45
C ALA A 98 -10.83 -11.34 7.29
N PRO A 99 -12.15 -11.48 7.43
CA PRO A 99 -13.01 -11.83 6.30
C PRO A 99 -13.15 -10.67 5.30
N ALA A 100 -13.46 -10.98 4.03
CA ALA A 100 -13.78 -9.98 3.01
C ALA A 100 -14.89 -9.03 3.47
N GLY A 101 -14.84 -7.77 3.01
CA GLY A 101 -15.75 -6.72 3.49
C GLY A 101 -15.39 -6.13 4.86
N THR A 102 -14.32 -6.62 5.51
CA THR A 102 -13.76 -5.98 6.71
C THR A 102 -12.69 -4.97 6.33
N ALA A 103 -12.76 -3.77 6.89
CA ALA A 103 -11.68 -2.80 6.78
C ALA A 103 -10.48 -3.27 7.61
N VAL A 104 -9.32 -3.42 6.95
CA VAL A 104 -8.07 -3.85 7.57
C VAL A 104 -6.99 -2.80 7.40
N ARG A 105 -5.99 -2.78 8.27
CA ARG A 105 -4.93 -1.77 8.25
C ARG A 105 -3.56 -2.39 8.19
N ASP A 106 -2.70 -1.76 7.41
CA ASP A 106 -1.25 -1.93 7.46
C ASP A 106 -0.61 -0.55 7.36
N GLY A 107 0.33 -0.27 8.26
CA GLY A 107 0.98 1.05 8.35
C GLY A 107 -0.01 2.22 8.40
N LYS A 108 -0.02 3.07 7.36
CA LYS A 108 -0.88 4.28 7.24
C LYS A 108 -2.02 4.13 6.23
N PHE A 109 -2.23 2.94 5.68
CA PHE A 109 -3.37 2.66 4.81
C PHE A 109 -4.40 1.75 5.50
N GLU A 110 -5.67 2.06 5.23
CA GLU A 110 -6.80 1.17 5.46
C GLU A 110 -7.29 0.63 4.12
N PHE A 111 -7.58 -0.67 4.08
CA PHE A 111 -8.00 -1.41 2.90
C PHE A 111 -9.34 -2.08 3.15
N LEU A 112 -10.26 -1.97 2.19
CA LEU A 112 -11.55 -2.65 2.21
C LEU A 112 -11.80 -3.30 0.86
N VAL A 113 -11.87 -4.64 0.84
CA VAL A 113 -12.24 -5.39 -0.36
C VAL A 113 -13.73 -5.20 -0.62
N THR A 114 -14.07 -4.69 -1.80
CA THR A 114 -15.45 -4.40 -2.20
C THR A 114 -15.98 -5.35 -3.27
N GLY A 115 -15.11 -6.07 -3.97
CA GLY A 115 -15.51 -7.07 -4.95
C GLY A 115 -14.34 -7.83 -5.55
N ILE A 116 -14.62 -9.00 -6.11
CA ILE A 116 -13.67 -9.83 -6.86
C ILE A 116 -14.37 -10.33 -8.11
N GLU A 117 -13.73 -10.12 -9.26
CA GLU A 117 -14.16 -10.58 -10.57
C GLU A 117 -13.06 -11.46 -11.16
N GLN A 118 -13.41 -12.55 -11.85
CA GLN A 118 -12.42 -13.48 -12.39
C GLN A 118 -12.87 -14.03 -13.76
N GLY A 119 -11.89 -14.40 -14.59
CA GLY A 119 -12.12 -15.11 -15.85
C GLY A 119 -11.97 -14.24 -17.10
N ALA A 120 -11.63 -12.96 -16.95
CA ALA A 120 -11.35 -12.10 -18.10
C ALA A 120 -10.00 -12.50 -18.74
N THR A 121 -9.97 -12.69 -20.06
CA THR A 121 -8.74 -13.01 -20.80
C THR A 121 -8.06 -11.77 -21.39
N ALA A 122 -8.75 -10.63 -21.36
CA ALA A 122 -8.24 -9.34 -21.76
C ALA A 122 -8.87 -8.23 -20.91
N LEU A 123 -8.09 -7.18 -20.65
CA LEU A 123 -8.55 -5.94 -20.01
C LEU A 123 -8.16 -4.74 -20.86
N GLY A 124 -8.80 -3.60 -20.61
CA GLY A 124 -8.59 -2.37 -21.37
C GLY A 124 -9.09 -2.46 -22.82
N SER A 125 -8.72 -1.45 -23.62
CA SER A 125 -9.08 -1.39 -25.04
C SER A 125 -8.04 -0.65 -25.87
N GLY A 126 -8.01 -0.91 -27.17
CA GLY A 126 -7.09 -0.24 -28.10
C GLY A 126 -5.63 -0.45 -27.72
N PHE A 127 -4.86 0.64 -27.69
CA PHE A 127 -3.43 0.63 -27.35
C PHE A 127 -3.15 0.21 -25.90
N TRP A 128 -4.14 0.34 -25.01
CA TRP A 128 -4.04 0.04 -23.58
C TRP A 128 -4.65 -1.31 -23.22
N SER A 129 -4.81 -2.20 -24.21
CA SER A 129 -5.33 -3.54 -23.97
C SER A 129 -4.21 -4.47 -23.48
N GLU A 130 -4.49 -5.20 -22.40
CA GLU A 130 -3.60 -6.23 -21.86
C GLU A 130 -4.25 -7.61 -22.01
N ARG A 131 -3.47 -8.63 -22.37
CA ARG A 131 -3.93 -10.03 -22.42
C ARG A 131 -3.35 -10.83 -21.27
N ALA A 132 -4.19 -11.66 -20.67
CA ALA A 132 -3.76 -12.61 -19.65
C ALA A 132 -2.95 -13.75 -20.27
N THR A 133 -1.97 -14.24 -19.52
CA THR A 133 -1.29 -15.51 -19.78
C THR A 133 -2.19 -16.68 -19.37
N GLY A 134 -2.90 -16.55 -18.25
CA GLY A 134 -3.99 -17.42 -17.84
C GLY A 134 -5.33 -16.70 -17.94
N GLU A 135 -5.84 -16.25 -16.80
CA GLU A 135 -7.00 -15.38 -16.70
C GLU A 135 -6.75 -14.28 -15.66
N PHE A 136 -7.41 -13.14 -15.84
CA PHE A 136 -7.37 -12.07 -14.87
C PHE A 136 -8.32 -12.33 -13.72
N LEU A 137 -7.80 -12.10 -12.51
CA LEU A 137 -8.56 -11.92 -11.29
C LEU A 137 -8.42 -10.47 -10.85
N VAL A 138 -9.54 -9.74 -10.89
CA VAL A 138 -9.64 -8.31 -10.58
C VAL A 138 -10.23 -8.14 -9.19
N VAL A 139 -9.45 -7.58 -8.28
CA VAL A 139 -9.88 -7.24 -6.92
C VAL A 139 -10.20 -5.75 -6.87
N ARG A 140 -11.44 -5.41 -6.52
CA ARG A 140 -11.83 -4.03 -6.22
C ARG A 140 -11.61 -3.74 -4.75
N VAL A 141 -10.88 -2.66 -4.48
CA VAL A 141 -10.50 -2.26 -3.12
C VAL A 141 -10.72 -0.76 -2.93
N GLN A 142 -11.24 -0.40 -1.76
CA GLN A 142 -11.19 0.96 -1.24
C GLN A 142 -9.93 1.12 -0.40
N VAL A 143 -9.08 2.08 -0.75
CA VAL A 143 -7.84 2.40 -0.05
C VAL A 143 -7.94 3.79 0.54
N THR A 144 -7.69 3.95 1.84
CA THR A 144 -7.75 5.24 2.53
C THR A 144 -6.45 5.55 3.25
N ASN A 145 -5.89 6.74 3.05
CA ASN A 145 -4.77 7.24 3.84
C ASN A 145 -5.27 7.70 5.22
N VAL A 146 -5.01 6.90 6.25
CA VAL A 146 -5.36 7.20 7.65
C VAL A 146 -4.18 7.83 8.42
N GLY A 147 -3.11 8.20 7.72
CA GLY A 147 -1.98 8.94 8.26
C GLY A 147 -2.22 10.45 8.34
N ASN A 148 -1.13 11.17 8.64
CA ASN A 148 -1.09 12.63 8.78
C ASN A 148 -0.22 13.30 7.70
N GLU A 149 0.34 12.54 6.78
CA GLU A 149 1.15 13.02 5.65
C GLU A 149 0.67 12.37 4.34
N ALA A 150 0.99 13.00 3.20
CA ALA A 150 0.74 12.42 1.88
C ALA A 150 1.51 11.11 1.71
N ARG A 151 0.88 10.13 1.06
CA ARG A 151 1.48 8.81 0.90
C ARG A 151 1.04 8.15 -0.41
N THR A 152 1.97 7.52 -1.09
CA THR A 152 1.70 6.80 -2.33
C THR A 152 1.33 5.35 -2.05
N PHE A 153 0.13 4.97 -2.49
CA PHE A 153 -0.28 3.57 -2.59
C PHE A 153 0.31 2.97 -3.86
N TYR A 154 0.86 1.76 -3.75
CA TYR A 154 1.38 1.00 -4.88
C TYR A 154 0.62 -0.32 -4.99
N GLY A 155 -0.14 -0.48 -6.08
CA GLY A 155 -0.85 -1.70 -6.42
C GLY A 155 0.09 -2.89 -6.62
N THR A 156 1.35 -2.64 -7.00
CA THR A 156 2.40 -3.65 -7.18
C THR A 156 2.89 -4.31 -5.89
N ASN A 157 2.57 -3.73 -4.73
CA ASN A 157 2.97 -4.28 -3.42
C ASN A 157 1.91 -5.23 -2.84
N GLN A 158 0.87 -5.54 -3.60
CA GLN A 158 -0.26 -6.32 -3.13
C GLN A 158 -0.16 -7.74 -3.69
N TYR A 159 -0.52 -8.74 -2.88
CA TYR A 159 -0.32 -10.15 -3.22
C TYR A 159 -1.60 -10.96 -3.02
N LEU A 160 -1.78 -11.95 -3.90
CA LEU A 160 -2.83 -12.95 -3.81
C LEU A 160 -2.22 -14.31 -3.47
N TYR A 161 -2.89 -15.06 -2.62
CA TYR A 161 -2.61 -16.47 -2.35
C TYR A 161 -3.84 -17.31 -2.65
N ASP A 162 -3.65 -18.43 -3.32
CA ASP A 162 -4.70 -19.42 -3.55
C ASP A 162 -4.79 -20.47 -2.43
N GLU A 163 -5.73 -21.40 -2.54
CA GLU A 163 -5.90 -22.50 -1.58
C GLU A 163 -4.69 -23.44 -1.50
N GLN A 164 -3.85 -23.48 -2.55
CA GLN A 164 -2.60 -24.23 -2.57
C GLN A 164 -1.43 -23.42 -2.00
N ASN A 165 -1.68 -22.21 -1.46
CA ASN A 165 -0.70 -21.29 -0.91
C ASN A 165 0.37 -20.86 -1.93
N ARG A 166 0.04 -20.86 -3.23
CA ARG A 166 0.86 -20.24 -4.27
C ARG A 166 0.67 -18.73 -4.21
N LYS A 167 1.76 -17.98 -4.31
CA LYS A 167 1.74 -16.52 -4.31
C LYS A 167 1.66 -15.99 -5.74
N PHE A 168 0.80 -15.02 -5.97
CA PHE A 168 0.70 -14.25 -7.20
C PHE A 168 1.00 -12.79 -6.92
N ASP A 169 1.88 -12.20 -7.73
CA ASP A 169 2.13 -10.76 -7.74
C ASP A 169 1.09 -10.07 -8.62
N SER A 170 0.71 -8.84 -8.27
CA SER A 170 -0.22 -8.07 -9.10
C SER A 170 0.42 -7.69 -10.45
N SER A 171 -0.38 -7.64 -11.51
CA SER A 171 0.05 -7.23 -12.85
C SER A 171 -0.01 -5.71 -13.03
N PHE A 172 1.16 -5.10 -13.23
CA PHE A 172 1.26 -3.66 -13.52
C PHE A 172 0.56 -3.29 -14.84
N GLY A 173 0.80 -4.05 -15.91
CA GLY A 173 0.20 -3.81 -17.24
C GLY A 173 -1.33 -3.90 -17.19
N ALA A 174 -1.86 -4.91 -16.50
CA ALA A 174 -3.30 -5.09 -16.37
C ALA A 174 -3.96 -4.03 -15.46
N ASN A 175 -3.27 -3.57 -14.42
CA ASN A 175 -3.73 -2.42 -13.62
C ASN A 175 -3.77 -1.13 -14.45
N ALA A 176 -2.75 -0.89 -15.27
CA ALA A 176 -2.69 0.26 -16.18
C ALA A 176 -3.76 0.18 -17.29
N ALA A 177 -4.18 -1.03 -17.69
CA ALA A 177 -5.29 -1.23 -18.62
C ALA A 177 -6.65 -0.83 -18.05
N LEU A 178 -6.78 -0.72 -16.72
CA LEU A 178 -8.03 -0.36 -16.01
C LEU A 178 -8.02 1.05 -15.42
N SER A 179 -6.86 1.70 -15.30
CA SER A 179 -6.72 3.01 -14.64
C SER A 179 -5.50 3.78 -15.17
N ASP A 180 -5.66 5.11 -15.25
CA ASP A 180 -4.60 6.02 -15.71
C ASP A 180 -3.50 6.26 -14.65
N ASP A 181 -3.70 5.78 -13.42
CA ASP A 181 -2.75 5.96 -12.32
C ASP A 181 -1.58 4.95 -12.35
N PHE A 182 -1.58 4.03 -13.32
CA PHE A 182 -0.55 2.99 -13.51
C PHE A 182 -0.26 2.18 -12.23
N GLY A 183 -1.27 2.02 -11.36
CA GLY A 183 -1.11 1.33 -10.09
C GLY A 183 -0.29 2.08 -9.03
N SER A 184 -0.06 3.39 -9.17
CA SER A 184 0.52 4.25 -8.13
C SER A 184 -0.34 5.48 -7.90
N ILE A 185 -0.89 5.63 -6.69
CA ILE A 185 -1.85 6.70 -6.38
C ILE A 185 -1.35 7.44 -5.14
N GLU A 186 -1.07 8.74 -5.28
CA GLU A 186 -0.76 9.60 -4.14
C GLU A 186 -2.04 10.04 -3.43
N LEU A 187 -2.10 9.79 -2.13
CA LEU A 187 -3.26 10.13 -1.29
C LEU A 187 -2.83 11.09 -0.19
N ASN A 188 -3.47 12.25 -0.11
CA ASN A 188 -3.36 13.15 1.04
C ASN A 188 -4.06 12.54 2.29
N PRO A 189 -3.72 13.00 3.50
CA PRO A 189 -4.38 12.56 4.74
C PRO A 189 -5.90 12.62 4.67
N GLY A 190 -6.56 11.52 5.04
CA GLY A 190 -8.02 11.40 5.06
C GLY A 190 -8.67 11.16 3.69
N LEU A 191 -7.92 11.20 2.59
CA LEU A 191 -8.44 10.84 1.27
C LEU A 191 -8.39 9.33 1.05
N GLY A 192 -9.34 8.85 0.25
CA GLY A 192 -9.36 7.47 -0.22
C GLY A 192 -9.75 7.37 -1.68
N VAL A 193 -9.50 6.20 -2.26
CA VAL A 193 -9.72 5.88 -3.66
C VAL A 193 -10.24 4.46 -3.82
N SER A 194 -11.23 4.30 -4.70
CA SER A 194 -11.66 3.00 -5.21
C SER A 194 -10.75 2.63 -6.37
N THR A 195 -9.99 1.56 -6.23
CA THR A 195 -9.06 1.09 -7.26
C THR A 195 -9.18 -0.41 -7.49
N ALA A 196 -8.61 -0.88 -8.59
CA ALA A 196 -8.53 -2.28 -8.94
C ALA A 196 -7.09 -2.77 -8.80
N ILE A 197 -6.92 -3.98 -8.25
CA ILE A 197 -5.68 -4.73 -8.25
C ILE A 197 -5.92 -6.00 -9.05
N VAL A 198 -5.18 -6.16 -10.12
CA VAL A 198 -5.33 -7.26 -11.07
C VAL A 198 -4.20 -8.26 -10.87
N PHE A 199 -4.53 -9.54 -10.91
CA PHE A 199 -3.61 -10.66 -10.91
C PHE A 199 -3.81 -11.48 -12.19
N ASP A 200 -2.73 -11.95 -12.80
CA ASP A 200 -2.78 -12.95 -13.87
C ASP A 200 -2.54 -14.33 -13.23
N VAL A 201 -3.56 -15.17 -13.24
CA VAL A 201 -3.57 -16.45 -12.53
C VAL A 201 -3.89 -17.60 -13.50
N PRO A 202 -3.47 -18.84 -13.20
CA PRO A 202 -3.92 -20.00 -13.97
C PRO A 202 -5.45 -20.10 -14.00
N PRO A 203 -6.05 -20.53 -15.12
CA PRO A 203 -7.49 -20.71 -15.19
C PRO A 203 -8.04 -21.62 -14.07
N GLY A 204 -9.12 -21.18 -13.43
CA GLY A 204 -9.76 -21.91 -12.32
C GLY A 204 -9.02 -21.80 -10.98
N THR A 205 -8.12 -20.82 -10.84
CA THR A 205 -7.50 -20.52 -9.54
C THR A 205 -8.58 -20.09 -8.53
N VAL A 206 -8.55 -20.66 -7.32
CA VAL A 206 -9.48 -20.27 -6.24
C VAL A 206 -8.75 -19.32 -5.30
N PRO A 207 -9.13 -18.03 -5.21
CA PRO A 207 -8.48 -17.07 -4.32
C PRO A 207 -8.79 -17.40 -2.86
N ALA A 208 -7.77 -17.47 -2.01
CA ALA A 208 -7.94 -17.76 -0.58
C ALA A 208 -7.65 -16.53 0.29
N VAL A 209 -6.53 -15.84 0.04
CA VAL A 209 -6.06 -14.73 0.86
C VAL A 209 -5.49 -13.61 0.00
N LEU A 210 -5.93 -12.38 0.28
CA LEU A 210 -5.25 -11.16 -0.15
C LEU A 210 -4.33 -10.66 0.96
N GLN A 211 -3.11 -10.28 0.59
CA GLN A 211 -2.17 -9.62 1.49
C GLN A 211 -1.93 -8.20 1.01
N PHE A 212 -2.37 -7.24 1.83
CA PHE A 212 -2.19 -5.83 1.56
C PHE A 212 -0.97 -5.26 2.27
N HIS A 213 -0.28 -4.35 1.60
CA HIS A 213 0.90 -3.68 2.12
C HIS A 213 0.80 -2.17 1.95
N ASP A 214 1.15 -1.48 3.03
CA ASP A 214 1.46 -0.06 3.06
C ASP A 214 2.71 0.24 2.24
N SER A 215 3.76 -0.56 2.36
CA SER A 215 4.98 -0.47 1.54
C SER A 215 5.62 -1.84 1.38
N ILE A 216 6.59 -1.96 0.46
CA ILE A 216 7.40 -3.18 0.32
C ILE A 216 8.13 -3.61 1.61
N PHE A 217 8.27 -2.71 2.58
CA PHE A 217 8.94 -2.96 3.85
C PHE A 217 7.96 -3.24 5.00
N SER A 218 6.65 -3.10 4.78
CA SER A 218 5.67 -3.34 5.83
C SER A 218 5.42 -4.83 6.04
N GLY A 219 4.94 -5.20 7.23
CA GLY A 219 4.59 -6.59 7.56
C GLY A 219 3.37 -7.11 6.79
N GLY A 220 2.55 -6.20 6.28
CA GLY A 220 1.33 -6.50 5.54
C GLY A 220 0.18 -6.96 6.44
N VAL A 221 -1.02 -6.96 5.88
CA VAL A 221 -2.24 -7.43 6.52
C VAL A 221 -3.00 -8.39 5.61
N LYS A 222 -3.57 -9.46 6.18
CA LYS A 222 -4.21 -10.54 5.41
C LYS A 222 -5.74 -10.47 5.49
N VAL A 223 -6.41 -10.68 4.37
CA VAL A 223 -7.87 -10.78 4.23
C VAL A 223 -8.23 -12.09 3.54
N ARG A 224 -9.09 -12.90 4.15
CA ARG A 224 -9.69 -14.10 3.53
C ARG A 224 -10.77 -13.69 2.55
N VAL A 225 -10.75 -14.30 1.38
CA VAL A 225 -11.67 -13.99 0.27
C VAL A 225 -12.30 -15.22 -0.39
N GLY A 226 -12.06 -16.41 0.17
CA GLY A 226 -12.72 -17.66 -0.16
C GLY A 226 -13.66 -18.13 0.95
#